data_AF-A0A060WSB0-F1
#
_entry.id   AF-A0A060WSB0-F1
#
_cell.length_a   1.000
_cell.length_b   1.000
_cell.length_c   1.000
_cell.angle_alpha   90.00
_cell.angle_beta   90.00
_cell.angle_gamma   90.00
#
_symmetry.space_group_name_H-M   'P 1'
#
loop_
_entity.id
_entity.type
_entity.pdbx_description
1 polymer ?
#
loop_
_entity_poly.entity_id
_entity_poly.type
_entity_poly.pdbx_seq_one_letter_code
_entity_poly.pdbx_strand_id
1 'polypeptide(L)'
;MDMESASSVVLQALTQATSQDTALLKPAEEQLRQWETQPGFYSVLLNIFNNHMLDVNVRWLAVLYFKNGIDRYWRRVAPNSVCVCPSSALSEDEKTSLRAGLITNFNEPVNQIATQIAVLIAKVARLDCPRQWPELIPILLESVKGQDGLQQHRALLTFYHVTKTLASKRLAQDKRLFQDLASGIYSFACSLWSHHTDCFLQQVLAVDQAHALSSLERTLLSLKGNWNHSCTHTHTQPHTHTHSSD
;
A
#
# COMPACT_ATOMS: atom_id res chain seq x y z
N MET A 1 23.74 -0.84 20.16
CA MET A 1 23.93 0.08 19.03
C MET A 1 22.77 1.04 19.06
N ASP A 2 23.04 2.34 19.17
CA ASP A 2 22.00 3.34 19.34
C ASP A 2 21.25 3.54 18.02
N MET A 3 19.95 3.84 18.07
CA MET A 3 19.10 3.90 16.88
C MET A 3 19.58 4.94 15.84
N GLU A 4 20.18 6.04 16.30
CA GLU A 4 20.80 7.04 15.41
C GLU A 4 22.04 6.51 14.68
N SER A 5 22.88 5.72 15.37
CA SER A 5 24.05 5.10 14.77
C SER A 5 23.67 4.06 13.70
N ALA A 6 22.63 3.26 13.97
CA ALA A 6 22.09 2.31 13.00
C ALA A 6 21.49 3.03 11.78
N SER A 7 20.77 4.13 12.01
CA SER A 7 20.19 4.95 10.94
C SER A 7 21.27 5.50 9.98
N SER A 8 22.36 6.04 10.54
CA SER A 8 23.48 6.56 9.76
C SER A 8 24.15 5.48 8.90
N VAL A 9 24.40 4.30 9.48
CA VAL A 9 25.03 3.17 8.77
C VAL A 9 24.16 2.67 7.61
N VAL A 10 22.87 2.46 7.85
CA VAL A 10 21.94 1.99 6.80
C VAL A 10 21.78 3.05 5.71
N LEU A 11 21.71 4.32 6.08
CA LEU A 11 21.63 5.43 5.11
C LEU A 11 22.87 5.48 4.22
N GLN A 12 24.07 5.34 4.81
CA GLN A 12 25.32 5.29 4.07
C GLN A 12 25.35 4.10 3.10
N ALA A 13 24.95 2.91 3.56
CA ALA A 13 24.90 1.73 2.71
C ALA A 13 23.91 1.90 1.55
N LEU A 14 22.70 2.44 1.79
CA LEU A 14 21.75 2.75 0.72
C LEU A 14 22.32 3.77 -0.28
N THR A 15 23.03 4.79 0.20
CA THR A 15 23.67 5.80 -0.65
C THR A 15 24.78 5.21 -1.53
N GLN A 16 25.55 4.26 -1.01
CA GLN A 16 26.55 3.55 -1.79
C GLN A 16 25.93 2.57 -2.78
N ALA A 17 24.82 1.93 -2.41
CA ALA A 17 24.09 1.01 -3.28
C ALA A 17 23.38 1.70 -4.45
N THR A 18 23.21 3.03 -4.42
CA THR A 18 22.72 3.81 -5.57
C THR A 18 23.86 4.31 -6.49
N SER A 19 25.12 4.06 -6.12
CA SER A 19 26.28 4.46 -6.93
C SER A 19 26.42 3.60 -8.19
N GLN A 20 26.95 4.20 -9.26
CA GLN A 20 27.35 3.47 -10.47
C GLN A 20 28.69 2.74 -10.31
N ASP A 21 29.45 3.05 -9.26
CA ASP A 21 30.71 2.37 -8.95
C ASP A 21 30.45 0.99 -8.33
N THR A 22 30.79 -0.06 -9.08
CA THR A 22 30.64 -1.46 -8.65
C THR A 22 31.47 -1.78 -7.40
N ALA A 23 32.58 -1.06 -7.17
CA ALA A 23 33.41 -1.25 -5.98
C ALA A 23 32.71 -0.77 -4.70
N LEU A 24 31.80 0.19 -4.80
CA LEU A 24 30.98 0.69 -3.70
C LEU A 24 29.65 -0.05 -3.57
N LEU A 25 29.04 -0.42 -4.70
CA LEU A 25 27.73 -1.07 -4.75
C LEU A 25 27.74 -2.46 -4.11
N LYS A 26 28.69 -3.33 -4.48
CA LYS A 26 28.70 -4.73 -3.99
C LYS A 26 28.84 -4.84 -2.46
N PRO A 27 29.80 -4.13 -1.80
CA PRO A 27 29.89 -4.16 -0.35
C PRO A 27 28.63 -3.59 0.33
N ALA A 28 28.04 -2.55 -0.25
CA ALA A 28 26.83 -1.94 0.28
C ALA A 28 25.62 -2.87 0.23
N GLU A 29 25.42 -3.58 -0.88
CA GLU A 29 24.34 -4.58 -1.00
C GLU A 29 24.51 -5.74 0.00
N GLU A 30 25.74 -6.22 0.18
CA GLU A 30 26.04 -7.27 1.15
C GLU A 30 25.83 -6.79 2.59
N GLN A 31 26.22 -5.55 2.89
CA GLN A 31 25.94 -4.93 4.18
C GLN A 31 24.43 -4.83 4.43
N LEU A 32 23.65 -4.32 3.48
CA LEU A 32 22.19 -4.23 3.59
C LEU A 32 21.55 -5.60 3.81
N ARG A 33 22.06 -6.64 3.15
CA ARG A 33 21.60 -8.02 3.34
C ARG A 33 21.80 -8.51 4.77
N GLN A 34 22.91 -8.15 5.42
CA GLN A 34 23.17 -8.50 6.82
C GLN A 34 22.26 -7.74 7.80
N TRP A 35 21.81 -6.54 7.40
CA TRP A 35 20.86 -5.74 8.16
C TRP A 35 19.41 -6.21 8.06
N GLU A 36 19.02 -6.95 7.01
CA GLU A 36 17.63 -7.43 6.81
C GLU A 36 17.06 -8.23 8.00
N THR A 37 17.93 -8.85 8.82
CA THR A 37 17.56 -9.63 10.00
C THR A 37 17.78 -8.91 11.34
N GLN A 38 18.28 -7.67 11.32
CA GLN A 38 18.54 -6.91 12.54
C GLN A 38 17.26 -6.20 13.01
N PRO A 39 16.94 -6.26 14.32
CA PRO A 39 15.80 -5.52 14.88
C PRO A 39 15.89 -4.02 14.59
N GLY A 40 14.78 -3.42 14.16
CA GLY A 40 14.71 -1.98 13.89
C GLY A 40 15.20 -1.57 12.50
N PHE A 41 15.75 -2.48 11.69
CA PHE A 41 16.14 -2.18 10.31
C PHE A 41 14.98 -1.61 9.48
N TYR A 42 13.79 -2.21 9.57
CA TYR A 42 12.62 -1.75 8.83
C TYR A 42 12.11 -0.40 9.35
N SER A 43 12.26 -0.12 10.65
CA SER A 43 11.95 1.20 11.22
C SER A 43 12.89 2.27 10.68
N VAL A 44 14.18 1.94 10.51
CA VAL A 44 15.15 2.81 9.85
C VAL A 44 14.77 3.06 8.38
N LEU A 45 14.42 2.02 7.62
CA LEU A 45 13.97 2.18 6.24
C LEU A 45 12.74 3.08 6.14
N LEU A 46 11.76 2.89 7.02
CA LEU A 46 10.57 3.73 7.12
C LEU A 46 10.92 5.21 7.32
N ASN A 47 11.82 5.50 8.27
CA ASN A 47 12.28 6.86 8.54
C ASN A 47 13.01 7.45 7.32
N ILE A 48 13.84 6.66 6.64
CA ILE A 48 14.58 7.08 5.45
C ILE A 48 13.63 7.46 4.31
N PHE A 49 12.70 6.58 3.94
CA PHE A 49 11.81 6.91 2.82
C PHE A 49 10.78 7.99 3.17
N ASN A 50 10.45 8.21 4.44
CA ASN A 50 9.62 9.34 4.87
C ASN A 50 10.37 10.68 4.97
N ASN A 51 11.71 10.69 4.93
CA ASN A 51 12.51 11.91 4.95
C ASN A 51 12.66 12.50 3.54
N HIS A 52 11.85 13.51 3.23
CA HIS A 52 11.83 14.16 1.91
C HIS A 52 13.09 14.98 1.59
N MET A 53 14.00 15.17 2.56
CA MET A 53 15.29 15.85 2.36
C MET A 53 16.37 14.92 1.76
N LEU A 54 16.12 13.61 1.74
CA LEU A 54 17.05 12.63 1.19
C LEU A 54 16.87 12.45 -0.32
N ASP A 55 17.93 11.97 -0.99
CA ASP A 55 17.91 11.69 -2.42
C ASP A 55 16.80 10.71 -2.82
N VAL A 56 16.18 10.97 -3.96
CA VAL A 56 15.05 10.19 -4.48
C VAL A 56 15.41 8.71 -4.67
N ASN A 57 16.62 8.41 -5.16
CA ASN A 57 17.04 7.03 -5.42
C ASN A 57 17.28 6.28 -4.11
N VAL A 58 17.85 6.95 -3.10
CA VAL A 58 18.05 6.38 -1.76
C VAL A 58 16.72 6.03 -1.12
N ARG A 59 15.76 6.96 -1.15
CA ARG A 59 14.40 6.75 -0.63
C ARG A 59 13.68 5.64 -1.38
N TRP A 60 13.78 5.63 -2.70
CA TRP A 60 13.18 4.58 -3.54
C TRP A 60 13.74 3.19 -3.21
N LEU A 61 15.07 3.08 -3.08
CA LEU A 61 15.73 1.83 -2.70
C LEU A 61 15.31 1.37 -1.30
N ALA A 62 15.16 2.29 -0.35
CA ALA A 62 14.66 1.97 1.00
C ALA A 62 13.25 1.34 0.97
N VAL A 63 12.32 1.91 0.17
CA VAL A 63 10.98 1.31 0.00
C VAL A 63 11.06 -0.09 -0.61
N LEU A 64 11.97 -0.32 -1.56
CA LEU A 64 12.15 -1.64 -2.17
C LEU A 64 12.66 -2.68 -1.18
N TYR A 65 13.68 -2.37 -0.38
CA TYR A 65 14.16 -3.28 0.66
C TYR A 65 13.05 -3.62 1.65
N PHE A 66 12.28 -2.62 2.09
CA PHE A 66 11.14 -2.85 2.97
C PHE A 66 10.13 -3.79 2.33
N LYS A 67 9.70 -3.49 1.09
CA LYS A 67 8.74 -4.30 0.33
C LYS A 67 9.23 -5.74 0.16
N ASN A 68 10.50 -5.96 -0.11
CA ASN A 68 11.08 -7.29 -0.27
C ASN A 68 11.12 -8.04 1.07
N GLY A 69 11.43 -7.34 2.17
CA GLY A 69 11.44 -7.89 3.51
C GLY A 69 10.08 -8.41 3.98
N ILE A 70 8.96 -7.85 3.49
CA ILE A 70 7.61 -8.34 3.84
C ILE A 70 7.42 -9.83 3.53
N ASP A 71 7.90 -10.30 2.37
CA ASP A 71 7.71 -11.71 2.00
C ASP A 71 8.54 -12.65 2.86
N ARG A 72 9.70 -12.18 3.33
CA ARG A 72 10.72 -12.99 4.00
C ARG A 72 10.54 -13.02 5.51
N TYR A 73 10.23 -11.89 6.12
CA TYR A 73 10.37 -11.68 7.57
C TYR A 73 9.06 -11.27 8.28
N TRP A 74 7.98 -10.96 7.55
CA TRP A 74 6.73 -10.50 8.17
C TRP A 74 5.96 -11.61 8.89
N ARG A 75 6.04 -12.88 8.43
CA ARG A 75 5.42 -14.02 9.12
C ARG A 75 6.48 -15.00 9.57
N ARG A 76 6.32 -15.55 10.78
CA ARG A 76 7.05 -16.74 11.21
C ARG A 76 6.60 -17.89 10.32
N VAL A 77 7.45 -18.32 9.39
CA VAL A 77 7.10 -19.45 8.52
C VAL A 77 7.35 -20.76 9.28
N ALA A 78 6.49 -21.76 9.03
CA ALA A 78 6.61 -23.09 9.62
C ALA A 78 7.96 -23.76 9.27
N PRO A 79 8.42 -24.77 10.03
CA PRO A 79 9.76 -25.35 9.92
C PRO A 79 10.14 -25.94 8.53
N ASN A 80 9.17 -26.07 7.61
CA ASN A 80 9.32 -26.82 6.36
C ASN A 80 9.35 -25.92 5.12
N SER A 81 9.25 -24.60 5.27
CA SER A 81 9.43 -23.66 4.16
C SER A 81 10.89 -23.24 4.06
N VAL A 82 11.36 -23.02 2.84
CA VAL A 82 12.69 -22.46 2.53
C VAL A 82 12.78 -21.02 3.06
N CYS A 83 12.96 -20.84 4.37
CA CYS A 83 13.34 -19.57 4.96
C CYS A 83 14.27 -19.80 6.16
N VAL A 84 15.22 -18.87 6.26
CA VAL A 84 16.33 -18.79 7.19
C VAL A 84 15.79 -18.54 8.60
N CYS A 85 16.04 -19.48 9.51
CA CYS A 85 15.97 -19.36 10.97
C CYS A 85 14.69 -18.70 11.56
N PRO A 86 13.87 -19.41 12.38
CA PRO A 86 12.70 -18.84 13.05
C PRO A 86 12.95 -17.57 13.89
N SER A 87 14.21 -17.30 14.23
CA SER A 87 14.68 -16.12 14.96
C SER A 87 14.77 -14.83 14.11
N SER A 88 14.59 -14.90 12.78
CA SER A 88 14.73 -13.75 11.88
C SER A 88 13.41 -13.02 11.59
N ALA A 89 12.27 -13.54 12.07
CA ALA A 89 10.96 -12.93 11.85
C ALA A 89 10.76 -11.70 12.74
N LEU A 90 10.07 -10.68 12.20
CA LEU A 90 9.76 -9.46 12.93
C LEU A 90 8.88 -9.74 14.15
N SER A 91 9.15 -9.03 15.25
CA SER A 91 8.31 -9.07 16.45
C SER A 91 6.96 -8.40 16.19
N GLU A 92 5.94 -8.75 16.96
CA GLU A 92 4.62 -8.10 16.83
C GLU A 92 4.66 -6.62 17.24
N ASP A 93 5.52 -6.26 18.20
CA ASP A 93 5.72 -4.86 18.61
C ASP A 93 6.33 -4.02 17.48
N GLU A 94 7.31 -4.59 16.76
CA GLU A 94 7.92 -3.95 15.60
C GLU A 94 6.89 -3.81 14.47
N LYS A 95 6.13 -4.87 14.14
CA LYS A 95 5.06 -4.79 13.14
C LYS A 95 4.01 -3.75 13.47
N THR A 96 3.62 -3.63 14.74
CA THR A 96 2.63 -2.64 15.18
C THR A 96 3.15 -1.23 14.96
N SER A 97 4.41 -0.96 15.33
CA SER A 97 5.07 0.32 15.08
C SER A 97 5.18 0.62 13.57
N LEU A 98 5.56 -0.36 12.76
CA LEU A 98 5.69 -0.21 11.31
C LEU A 98 4.32 0.06 10.65
N ARG A 99 3.26 -0.63 11.08
CA ARG A 99 1.89 -0.40 10.60
C ARG A 99 1.42 1.01 10.91
N ALA A 100 1.59 1.48 12.13
CA ALA A 100 1.26 2.85 12.50
C ALA A 100 2.04 3.87 11.64
N GLY A 101 3.34 3.62 11.46
CA GLY A 101 4.21 4.49 10.68
C GLY A 101 3.97 4.50 9.16
N LEU A 102 3.37 3.44 8.60
CA LEU A 102 3.02 3.36 7.19
C LEU A 102 1.79 4.19 6.82
N ILE A 103 0.93 4.53 7.80
CA ILE A 103 -0.33 5.25 7.58
C ILE A 103 -0.38 6.61 8.29
N THR A 104 0.74 7.06 8.86
CA THR A 104 0.82 8.35 9.55
C THR A 104 0.79 9.54 8.60
N ASN A 105 1.26 9.39 7.36
CA ASN A 105 1.35 10.52 6.44
C ASN A 105 1.23 10.11 4.97
N PHE A 106 0.38 10.80 4.22
CA PHE A 106 0.14 10.57 2.80
C PHE A 106 0.64 11.74 1.94
N ASN A 107 1.83 12.26 2.21
CA ASN A 107 2.30 13.50 1.58
C ASN A 107 3.51 13.32 0.64
N GLU A 108 3.78 12.10 0.16
CA GLU A 108 4.91 11.82 -0.74
C GLU A 108 4.83 12.66 -2.03
N PRO A 109 5.79 13.57 -2.30
CA PRO A 109 5.78 14.36 -3.52
C PRO A 109 6.09 13.54 -4.78
N VAL A 110 6.96 12.53 -4.70
CA VAL A 110 7.42 11.77 -5.86
C VAL A 110 6.48 10.59 -6.16
N ASN A 111 5.77 10.67 -7.29
CA ASN A 111 4.75 9.67 -7.67
C ASN A 111 5.29 8.22 -7.74
N GLN A 112 6.54 8.05 -8.19
CA GLN A 112 7.18 6.74 -8.24
C GLN A 112 7.37 6.12 -6.85
N ILE A 113 7.79 6.93 -5.86
CA ILE A 113 7.94 6.47 -4.47
C ILE A 113 6.56 6.21 -3.87
N ALA A 114 5.60 7.11 -4.10
CA ALA A 114 4.22 6.97 -3.62
C ALA A 114 3.59 5.65 -4.08
N THR A 115 3.82 5.27 -5.35
CA THR A 115 3.34 4.00 -5.89
C THR A 115 3.98 2.80 -5.18
N GLN A 116 5.29 2.85 -4.87
CA GLN A 116 5.94 1.77 -4.14
C GLN A 116 5.44 1.68 -2.68
N ILE A 117 5.19 2.82 -2.01
CA ILE A 117 4.60 2.87 -0.67
C ILE A 117 3.19 2.28 -0.69
N ALA A 118 2.34 2.67 -1.66
CA ALA A 118 1.00 2.12 -1.82
C ALA A 118 1.00 0.60 -2.02
N VAL A 119 1.92 0.07 -2.83
CA VAL A 119 2.09 -1.37 -3.04
C VAL A 119 2.60 -2.05 -1.78
N LEU A 120 3.53 -1.44 -1.04
CA LEU A 120 4.04 -1.93 0.25
C LEU A 120 2.90 -2.05 1.28
N ILE A 121 2.11 -0.99 1.46
CA ILE A 121 0.96 -0.97 2.36
C ILE A 121 -0.04 -2.07 1.97
N ALA A 122 -0.38 -2.18 0.68
CA ALA A 122 -1.28 -3.22 0.20
C ALA A 122 -0.75 -4.64 0.45
N LYS A 123 0.56 -4.83 0.35
CA LYS A 123 1.22 -6.11 0.64
C LYS A 123 1.10 -6.49 2.11
N VAL A 124 1.32 -5.54 3.03
CA VAL A 124 1.10 -5.75 4.47
C VAL A 124 -0.38 -5.97 4.77
N ALA A 125 -1.27 -5.17 4.18
CA ALA A 125 -2.73 -5.31 4.33
C ALA A 125 -3.23 -6.69 3.89
N ARG A 126 -2.62 -7.29 2.86
CA ARG A 126 -2.95 -8.66 2.43
C ARG A 126 -2.73 -9.68 3.56
N LEU A 127 -1.73 -9.45 4.41
CA LEU A 127 -1.38 -10.36 5.50
C LEU A 127 -2.23 -10.07 6.74
N ASP A 128 -2.43 -8.79 7.05
CA ASP A 128 -2.85 -8.37 8.40
C ASP A 128 -4.29 -7.80 8.45
N CYS A 129 -4.86 -7.35 7.33
CA CYS A 129 -6.22 -6.82 7.33
C CYS A 129 -7.29 -7.93 7.25
N PRO A 130 -8.43 -7.74 7.94
CA PRO A 130 -8.73 -6.61 8.85
C PRO A 130 -8.34 -6.87 10.30
N ARG A 131 -7.92 -8.09 10.66
CA ARG A 131 -7.81 -8.53 12.07
C ARG A 131 -6.69 -7.88 12.85
N GLN A 132 -5.50 -7.87 12.28
CA GLN A 132 -4.32 -7.32 12.93
C GLN A 132 -4.20 -5.83 12.64
N TRP A 133 -4.71 -5.38 11.49
CA TRP A 133 -4.63 -3.98 11.05
C TRP A 133 -6.01 -3.35 10.71
N PRO A 134 -6.91 -3.18 11.70
CA PRO A 134 -8.26 -2.66 11.49
C PRO A 134 -8.33 -1.16 11.12
N GLU A 135 -7.36 -0.37 11.55
CA GLU A 135 -7.33 1.08 11.39
C GLU A 135 -6.98 1.56 9.97
N LEU A 136 -6.41 0.69 9.13
CA LEU A 136 -5.94 1.05 7.79
C LEU A 136 -7.04 1.67 6.92
N ILE A 137 -8.18 1.00 6.79
CA ILE A 137 -9.25 1.44 5.88
C ILE A 137 -9.91 2.73 6.38
N PRO A 138 -10.31 2.84 7.67
CA PRO A 138 -10.80 4.12 8.22
C PRO A 138 -9.86 5.29 7.96
N ILE A 139 -8.55 5.14 8.21
CA ILE A 139 -7.56 6.21 8.01
C ILE A 139 -7.43 6.60 6.53
N LEU A 140 -7.46 5.63 5.62
CA LEU A 140 -7.45 5.91 4.18
C LEU A 140 -8.69 6.69 3.76
N LEU A 141 -9.89 6.28 4.19
CA LEU A 141 -11.13 6.96 3.84
C LEU A 141 -11.17 8.40 4.35
N GLU A 142 -10.73 8.63 5.59
CA GLU A 142 -10.63 9.99 6.15
C GLU A 142 -9.61 10.84 5.38
N SER A 143 -8.46 10.26 5.01
CA SER A 143 -7.44 10.96 4.22
C SER A 143 -7.93 11.32 2.81
N VAL A 144 -8.78 10.49 2.19
CA VAL A 144 -9.42 10.79 0.89
C VAL A 144 -10.43 11.94 1.00
N LYS A 145 -11.10 12.11 2.13
CA LYS A 145 -12.03 13.24 2.36
C LYS A 145 -11.31 14.56 2.63
N GLY A 146 -10.00 14.53 2.86
CA GLY A 146 -9.19 15.71 3.08
C GLY A 146 -9.23 16.70 1.91
N GLN A 147 -8.93 17.97 2.20
CA GLN A 147 -8.89 19.05 1.22
C GLN A 147 -7.50 19.21 0.56
N ASP A 148 -6.46 18.61 1.14
CA ASP A 148 -5.12 18.61 0.55
C ASP A 148 -5.10 17.69 -0.68
N GLY A 149 -4.86 18.30 -1.85
CA GLY A 149 -4.94 17.60 -3.12
C GLY A 149 -3.88 16.53 -3.33
N LEU A 150 -2.69 16.68 -2.72
CA LEU A 150 -1.65 15.68 -2.74
C LEU A 150 -2.04 14.52 -1.81
N GLN A 151 -2.40 14.83 -0.56
CA GLN A 151 -2.80 13.87 0.44
C GLN A 151 -3.96 12.99 -0.03
N GLN A 152 -5.01 13.62 -0.57
CA GLN A 152 -6.16 12.93 -1.13
C GLN A 152 -5.73 11.99 -2.26
N HIS A 153 -4.88 12.43 -3.18
CA HIS A 153 -4.42 11.59 -4.28
C HIS A 153 -3.58 10.39 -3.77
N ARG A 154 -2.68 10.59 -2.82
CA ARG A 154 -1.84 9.52 -2.24
C ARG A 154 -2.66 8.51 -1.44
N ALA A 155 -3.66 8.97 -0.70
CA ALA A 155 -4.61 8.13 -0.01
C ALA A 155 -5.45 7.31 -1.01
N LEU A 156 -5.92 7.93 -2.10
CA LEU A 156 -6.65 7.24 -3.18
C LEU A 156 -5.82 6.15 -3.86
N LEU A 157 -4.57 6.46 -4.20
CA LEU A 157 -3.63 5.52 -4.79
C LEU A 157 -3.44 4.30 -3.87
N THR A 158 -3.21 4.55 -2.58
CA THR A 158 -3.04 3.50 -1.57
C THR A 158 -4.32 2.67 -1.42
N PHE A 159 -5.48 3.33 -1.33
CA PHE A 159 -6.78 2.68 -1.24
C PHE A 159 -7.07 1.78 -2.45
N TYR A 160 -6.74 2.22 -3.65
CA TYR A 160 -6.82 1.41 -4.88
C TYR A 160 -5.98 0.13 -4.75
N HIS A 161 -4.70 0.25 -4.37
CA HIS A 161 -3.80 -0.89 -4.26
C HIS A 161 -4.24 -1.87 -3.16
N VAL A 162 -4.68 -1.37 -2.01
CA VAL A 162 -5.21 -2.18 -0.90
C VAL A 162 -6.46 -2.92 -1.35
N THR A 163 -7.46 -2.22 -1.91
CA THR A 163 -8.71 -2.81 -2.39
C THR A 163 -8.46 -3.89 -3.44
N LYS A 164 -7.61 -3.59 -4.44
CA LYS A 164 -7.20 -4.56 -5.47
C LYS A 164 -6.58 -5.82 -4.87
N THR A 165 -5.74 -5.65 -3.86
CA THR A 165 -5.01 -6.77 -3.25
C THR A 165 -5.89 -7.62 -2.34
N LEU A 166 -6.82 -7.01 -1.61
CA LEU A 166 -7.79 -7.73 -0.78
C LEU A 166 -8.82 -8.46 -1.65
N ALA A 167 -9.29 -7.84 -2.73
CA ALA A 167 -10.22 -8.44 -3.70
C ALA A 167 -9.67 -9.70 -4.37
N SER A 168 -8.34 -9.82 -4.51
CA SER A 168 -7.72 -10.98 -5.16
C SER A 168 -7.62 -12.22 -4.26
N LYS A 169 -8.00 -12.14 -2.98
CA LYS A 169 -7.98 -13.29 -2.07
C LYS A 169 -9.10 -14.27 -2.42
N ARG A 170 -8.77 -15.57 -2.50
CA ARG A 170 -9.68 -16.61 -3.01
C ARG A 170 -10.38 -17.43 -1.93
N LEU A 171 -9.89 -17.39 -0.68
CA LEU A 171 -10.47 -18.15 0.43
C LEU A 171 -11.84 -17.58 0.83
N ALA A 172 -12.79 -18.45 1.18
CA ALA A 172 -14.16 -18.05 1.47
C ALA A 172 -14.26 -17.05 2.64
N GLN A 173 -13.45 -17.23 3.69
CA GLN A 173 -13.38 -16.30 4.81
C GLN A 173 -12.90 -14.92 4.38
N ASP A 174 -11.84 -14.84 3.58
CA ASP A 174 -11.32 -13.58 3.06
C ASP A 174 -12.32 -12.88 2.13
N LYS A 175 -13.05 -13.64 1.30
CA LYS A 175 -14.08 -13.09 0.42
C LYS A 175 -15.22 -12.43 1.20
N ARG A 176 -15.69 -13.06 2.28
CA ARG A 176 -16.73 -12.47 3.14
C ARG A 176 -16.23 -11.19 3.79
N LEU A 177 -15.02 -11.21 4.35
CA LEU A 177 -14.40 -10.02 4.94
C LEU A 177 -14.24 -8.89 3.91
N PHE A 178 -13.88 -9.21 2.68
CA PHE A 178 -13.82 -8.22 1.61
C PHE A 178 -15.20 -7.71 1.20
N GLN A 179 -16.23 -8.57 1.15
CA GLN A 179 -17.60 -8.14 0.86
C GLN A 179 -18.14 -7.17 1.91
N ASP A 180 -17.93 -7.48 3.19
CA ASP A 180 -18.32 -6.59 4.29
C ASP A 180 -17.61 -5.24 4.16
N LEU A 181 -16.29 -5.26 3.92
CA LEU A 181 -15.51 -4.06 3.68
C LEU A 181 -16.00 -3.27 2.45
N ALA A 182 -16.17 -3.95 1.32
CA ALA A 182 -16.61 -3.40 0.04
C ALA A 182 -17.98 -2.73 0.17
N SER A 183 -18.91 -3.36 0.89
CA SER A 183 -20.24 -2.81 1.14
C SER A 183 -20.18 -1.48 1.92
N GLY A 184 -19.24 -1.37 2.88
CA GLY A 184 -19.04 -0.16 3.66
C GLY A 184 -18.38 1.00 2.89
N ILE A 185 -17.65 0.70 1.81
CA ILE A 185 -16.93 1.71 1.01
C ILE A 185 -17.58 2.01 -0.33
N TYR A 186 -18.51 1.18 -0.82
CA TYR A 186 -19.03 1.26 -2.18
C TYR A 186 -19.72 2.59 -2.48
N SER A 187 -20.61 3.05 -1.58
CA SER A 187 -21.32 4.32 -1.74
C SER A 187 -20.36 5.52 -1.77
N PHE A 188 -19.33 5.48 -0.93
CA PHE A 188 -18.27 6.49 -0.90
C PHE A 188 -17.41 6.47 -2.18
N ALA A 189 -17.03 5.30 -2.67
CA ALA A 189 -16.28 5.20 -3.93
C ALA A 189 -17.09 5.72 -5.12
N CYS A 190 -18.41 5.45 -5.14
CA CYS A 190 -19.31 5.97 -6.16
C CYS A 190 -19.47 7.50 -6.08
N SER A 191 -19.66 8.06 -4.88
CA SER A 191 -19.79 9.52 -4.73
C SER A 191 -18.51 10.24 -5.11
N LEU A 192 -17.35 9.67 -4.77
CA LEU A 192 -16.05 10.22 -5.13
C LEU A 192 -15.83 10.19 -6.65
N TRP A 193 -16.20 9.09 -7.31
CA TRP A 193 -16.16 8.98 -8.77
C TRP A 193 -17.05 10.04 -9.43
N SER A 194 -18.31 10.17 -8.99
CA SER A 194 -19.24 11.17 -9.55
C SER A 194 -18.69 12.58 -9.36
N HIS A 195 -18.22 12.92 -8.15
CA HIS A 195 -17.67 14.22 -7.85
C HIS A 195 -16.45 14.57 -8.72
N HIS A 196 -15.47 13.66 -8.84
CA HIS A 196 -14.29 13.93 -9.67
C HIS A 196 -14.62 13.96 -11.16
N THR A 197 -15.62 13.20 -11.61
CA THR A 197 -16.11 13.26 -13.00
C THR A 197 -16.76 14.62 -13.28
N ASP A 198 -17.61 15.11 -12.38
CA ASP A 198 -18.27 16.41 -12.53
C ASP A 198 -17.24 17.56 -12.54
N CYS A 199 -16.29 17.54 -11.60
CA CYS A 199 -15.18 18.51 -11.56
C CYS A 199 -14.34 18.47 -12.85
N PHE A 200 -14.02 17.29 -13.36
CA PHE A 200 -13.31 17.13 -14.62
C PHE A 200 -14.08 17.76 -15.79
N LEU A 201 -15.36 17.42 -15.94
CA LEU A 201 -16.21 17.93 -17.01
C LEU A 201 -16.31 19.46 -16.95
N GLN A 202 -16.48 20.04 -15.77
CA GLN A 202 -16.50 21.50 -15.58
C GLN A 202 -15.19 22.17 -15.97
N GLN A 203 -14.04 21.59 -15.60
CA GLN A 203 -12.71 22.14 -15.91
C GLN A 203 -12.37 22.06 -17.41
N VAL A 204 -12.78 20.99 -18.08
CA VAL A 204 -12.65 20.85 -19.54
C VAL A 204 -13.48 21.91 -20.26
N LEU A 205 -14.72 22.15 -19.81
CA LEU A 205 -15.59 23.20 -20.35
C LEU A 205 -15.02 24.61 -20.10
N ALA A 206 -14.29 24.81 -19.01
CA ALA A 206 -13.62 26.06 -18.66
C ALA A 206 -12.24 26.27 -19.34
N VAL A 207 -11.79 25.33 -20.18
CA VAL A 207 -10.47 25.35 -20.86
C VAL A 207 -9.27 25.34 -19.87
N ASP A 208 -9.46 24.84 -18.65
CA ASP A 208 -8.38 24.70 -17.65
C ASP A 208 -7.75 23.30 -17.74
N GLN A 209 -6.76 23.17 -18.63
CA GLN A 209 -6.14 21.89 -18.98
C GLN A 209 -5.36 21.24 -17.81
N ALA A 210 -4.75 22.04 -16.94
CA ALA A 210 -3.92 21.51 -15.84
C ALA A 210 -4.78 20.87 -14.75
N HIS A 211 -5.89 21.51 -14.38
CA HIS A 211 -6.82 20.94 -13.41
C HIS A 211 -7.59 19.74 -13.98
N ALA A 212 -7.93 19.77 -15.28
CA ALA A 212 -8.58 18.65 -15.95
C ALA A 212 -7.74 17.36 -15.89
N LEU A 213 -6.40 17.43 -16.07
CA LEU A 213 -5.54 16.24 -15.96
C LEU A 213 -5.54 15.65 -14.54
N SER A 214 -5.43 16.48 -13.51
CA SER A 214 -5.50 16.06 -12.10
C SER A 214 -6.83 15.38 -11.77
N SER A 215 -7.94 15.96 -12.23
CA SER A 215 -9.27 15.39 -12.04
C SER A 215 -9.44 14.08 -12.80
N LEU A 216 -8.90 13.95 -14.02
CA LEU A 216 -8.93 12.71 -14.79
C LEU A 216 -8.17 11.57 -14.09
N GLU A 217 -7.01 11.83 -13.52
CA GLU A 217 -6.24 10.83 -12.77
C GLU A 217 -7.01 10.31 -11.54
N ARG A 218 -7.67 11.20 -10.80
CA ARG A 218 -8.49 10.85 -9.62
C ARG A 218 -9.73 10.03 -10.02
N THR A 219 -10.38 10.43 -11.10
CA THR A 219 -11.46 9.70 -11.77
C THR A 219 -10.99 8.28 -12.14
N LEU A 220 -9.87 8.13 -12.85
CA LEU A 220 -9.32 6.83 -13.24
C LEU A 220 -8.99 5.92 -12.04
N LEU A 221 -8.44 6.47 -10.95
CA LEU A 221 -8.15 5.71 -9.73
C LEU A 221 -9.44 5.22 -9.03
N SER A 222 -10.47 6.06 -8.94
CA SER A 222 -11.76 5.68 -8.36
C SER A 222 -12.51 4.63 -9.19
N LEU A 223 -12.43 4.68 -10.54
CA LEU A 223 -12.99 3.65 -11.42
C LEU A 223 -12.29 2.30 -11.28
N LYS A 224 -10.95 2.31 -11.27
CA LYS A 224 -10.14 1.10 -11.17
C LYS A 224 -10.37 0.35 -9.85
N GLY A 225 -10.79 1.05 -8.78
CA GLY A 225 -11.24 0.43 -7.53
C GLY A 225 -12.56 -0.34 -7.67
N ASN A 226 -13.45 0.08 -8.57
CA ASN A 226 -14.79 -0.50 -8.76
C ASN A 226 -14.85 -1.64 -9.80
N TRP A 227 -13.94 -1.68 -10.77
CA TRP A 227 -14.16 -2.46 -12.01
C TRP A 227 -13.87 -3.97 -11.97
N ASN A 228 -13.22 -4.51 -10.94
CA ASN A 228 -12.85 -5.95 -10.96
C ASN A 228 -13.89 -6.90 -10.33
N HIS A 229 -15.02 -6.41 -9.84
CA HIS A 229 -15.99 -7.27 -9.14
C HIS A 229 -17.41 -7.27 -9.71
N SER A 230 -17.74 -6.36 -10.64
CA SER A 230 -19.10 -6.29 -11.23
C SER A 230 -19.30 -7.25 -12.42
N CYS A 231 -18.24 -7.71 -13.09
CA CYS A 231 -18.37 -8.55 -14.29
C CYS A 231 -18.32 -10.08 -14.06
N THR A 232 -18.18 -10.59 -12.83
CA THR A 232 -18.11 -12.04 -12.57
C THR A 232 -19.29 -12.63 -11.79
N HIS A 233 -20.26 -11.82 -11.38
CA HIS A 233 -21.50 -12.30 -10.76
C HIS A 233 -22.72 -11.73 -11.46
N THR A 234 -22.88 -12.10 -12.73
CA THR A 234 -24.20 -12.08 -13.38
C THR A 234 -25.15 -12.99 -12.61
N HIS A 235 -26.29 -12.42 -12.23
CA HIS A 235 -27.52 -13.06 -11.77
C HIS A 235 -27.62 -14.57 -11.99
N THR A 236 -27.65 -15.32 -10.90
CA THR A 236 -28.47 -16.53 -10.79
C THR A 236 -29.58 -16.24 -9.78
N GLN A 237 -30.68 -15.67 -10.26
CA GLN A 237 -31.95 -15.79 -9.53
C GLN A 237 -32.48 -17.21 -9.74
N PRO A 238 -32.85 -17.96 -8.68
CA PRO A 238 -33.62 -19.17 -8.85
C PRO A 238 -35.09 -18.78 -9.10
N HIS A 239 -35.58 -19.02 -10.32
CA HIS A 239 -37.01 -19.03 -10.60
C HIS A 239 -37.66 -20.15 -9.78
N THR A 240 -38.35 -19.80 -8.70
CA THR A 240 -39.26 -20.71 -8.01
C THR A 240 -40.49 -20.90 -8.90
N HIS A 241 -40.53 -21.99 -9.66
CA HIS A 241 -41.78 -22.48 -10.25
C HIS A 241 -42.66 -23.04 -9.12
N THR A 242 -43.65 -22.26 -8.71
CA THR A 242 -44.86 -22.77 -8.07
C THR A 242 -45.61 -23.64 -9.08
N HIS A 243 -45.56 -24.96 -8.90
CA HIS A 243 -46.55 -25.86 -9.50
C HIS A 243 -47.71 -26.01 -8.53
N SER A 244 -48.83 -25.37 -8.86
CA SER A 244 -50.17 -25.81 -8.49
C SER A 244 -50.57 -27.04 -9.31
N SER A 245 -51.61 -27.73 -8.82
CA SER A 245 -52.35 -28.90 -9.35
C SER A 245 -51.93 -30.22 -8.67
N ASP A 246 -52.80 -31.02 -8.06
CA ASP A 246 -54.25 -31.01 -7.81
C ASP A 246 -54.51 -31.77 -6.49
#